data_AF-A0A5C7VNG4-F1
#
_entry.id   AF-A0A5C7VNG4-F1
#
_cell.length_a   1.000
_cell.length_b   1.000
_cell.length_c   1.000
_cell.angle_alpha   90.00
_cell.angle_beta   90.00
_cell.angle_gamma   90.00
#
_symmetry.space_group_name_H-M   'P 1'
#
loop_
_entity.id
_entity.type
_entity.pdbx_description
1 polymer ?
#
loop_
_entity_poly.entity_id
_entity_poly.type
_entity_poly.pdbx_seq_one_letter_code
_entity_poly.pdbx_strand_id
1 'polypeptide(L)' 'MKIKCFFTILTCAVLVACGKPSAPETPNPEEYGKTIQPFHQIPADAQEGGGKARSVEEKSSY' A
#
# COMPACT_ATOMS: atom_id res chain seq x y z
N MET A 1 16.02 -9.29 36.07
CA MET A 1 16.80 -8.32 35.26
C MET A 1 17.34 -8.94 33.97
N LYS A 2 17.97 -10.12 34.00
CA LYS A 2 18.51 -10.81 32.81
C LYS A 2 17.52 -10.96 31.63
N ILE A 3 16.30 -11.41 31.91
CA ILE A 3 15.26 -11.60 30.87
C ILE A 3 14.84 -10.27 30.24
N LYS A 4 14.73 -9.19 31.05
CA LYS A 4 14.38 -7.86 30.53
C LYS A 4 15.42 -7.39 29.52
N CYS A 5 16.71 -7.56 29.83
CA CYS A 5 17.79 -7.19 28.91
C CYS A 5 17.74 -7.97 27.59
N PHE A 6 17.40 -9.25 27.61
CA PHE A 6 17.22 -10.04 26.38
C PHE A 6 16.12 -9.48 25.49
N PHE A 7 14.97 -9.14 26.06
CA PHE A 7 13.88 -8.53 25.29
C PHE A 7 14.29 -7.17 24.71
N THR A 8 15.02 -6.33 25.46
CA THR A 8 15.48 -5.04 24.94
C THR A 8 16.45 -5.18 23.77
N ILE A 9 17.39 -6.13 23.85
CA ILE A 9 18.35 -6.38 22.78
C ILE A 9 17.61 -6.92 21.54
N LEU A 10 16.66 -7.83 21.75
CA LEU A 10 15.87 -8.41 20.66
C LEU A 10 15.02 -7.35 19.95
N THR A 11 14.33 -6.47 20.69
CA THR A 11 13.54 -5.39 20.07
C THR A 11 14.42 -4.40 19.31
N CYS A 12 15.57 -4.01 19.86
CA CYS A 12 16.53 -3.17 19.15
C CYS A 12 17.04 -3.84 17.86
N ALA A 13 17.34 -5.14 17.90
CA ALA A 13 17.78 -5.88 16.72
C ALA A 13 16.70 -5.93 15.63
N VAL A 14 15.43 -6.12 16.01
CA VAL A 14 14.29 -6.11 15.06
C VAL A 14 14.14 -4.72 14.41
N LEU A 15 14.27 -3.64 15.17
CA LEU A 15 14.16 -2.28 14.65
C LEU A 15 15.29 -1.91 13.67
N VAL A 16 16.50 -2.43 13.90
CA VAL A 16 17.65 -2.19 12.99
C VAL A 16 17.60 -3.13 11.78
N ALA A 17 17.05 -4.34 11.92
CA ALA A 17 16.88 -5.29 10.84
C ALA A 17 15.79 -4.87 9.83
N CYS A 18 14.78 -4.13 10.28
CA CYS A 18 13.89 -3.37 9.41
C CYS A 18 14.70 -2.20 8.83
N GLY A 19 15.36 -2.43 7.68
CA GLY A 19 16.14 -1.44 6.98
C GLY A 19 15.36 -0.14 6.69
N LYS A 20 16.04 0.88 6.16
CA LYS A 20 15.43 2.17 5.83
C LYS A 20 14.12 1.96 5.04
N PRO A 21 13.04 2.71 5.34
CA PRO A 21 11.88 2.77 4.45
C PRO A 21 12.40 3.13 3.05
N SER A 22 12.37 2.17 2.13
CA SER A 22 12.82 2.41 0.77
C SER A 22 11.62 2.89 -0.02
N ALA A 23 11.61 4.19 -0.33
CA ALA A 23 10.85 4.62 -1.49
C ALA A 23 11.45 3.90 -2.72
N PRO A 24 10.63 3.51 -3.69
CA PRO A 24 11.16 3.00 -4.96
C PRO A 24 12.02 4.10 -5.61
N GLU A 25 13.14 3.71 -6.23
CA GLU A 25 14.06 4.68 -6.84
C GLU A 25 13.42 5.46 -8.00
N THR A 26 12.38 4.89 -8.60
CA THR A 26 11.61 5.51 -9.67
C THR A 26 10.11 5.21 -9.50
N PRO A 27 9.22 6.10 -9.99
CA PRO A 27 7.79 5.81 -10.04
C PRO A 27 7.54 4.53 -10.85
N ASN A 28 6.66 3.65 -10.37
CA ASN A 28 6.20 2.52 -11.16
C ASN A 28 5.41 3.07 -12.36
N PRO A 29 5.91 2.95 -13.61
CA PRO A 29 5.22 3.48 -14.78
C PRO A 29 3.87 2.81 -15.02
N GLU A 30 3.69 1.57 -14.55
CA GLU A 30 2.41 0.85 -14.63
C GLU A 30 1.37 1.36 -13.63
N GLU A 31 1.78 2.07 -12.57
CA GLU A 31 0.87 2.70 -11.62
C GLU A 31 0.54 4.15 -11.99
N TYR A 32 1.34 4.75 -12.86
CA TYR A 32 1.12 6.11 -13.30
C TYR A 32 -0.19 6.23 -14.10
N GLY A 33 -1.05 7.17 -13.72
CA GLY A 33 -2.35 7.39 -14.36
C GLY A 33 -3.45 6.39 -13.96
N LYS A 34 -3.18 5.45 -13.04
CA LYS A 34 -4.27 4.65 -12.44
C LYS A 34 -5.12 5.56 -11.56
N THR A 35 -6.44 5.53 -11.78
CA THR A 35 -7.39 6.21 -10.89
C THR A 35 -7.24 5.62 -9.49
N ILE A 36 -6.95 6.48 -8.50
CA ILE A 36 -6.95 6.08 -7.10
C ILE A 36 -8.35 5.56 -6.79
N GLN A 37 -8.45 4.27 -6.49
CA GLN A 37 -9.73 3.70 -6.10
C GLN A 37 -10.12 4.33 -4.76
N PRO A 38 -11.26 5.04 -4.67
CA PRO A 38 -11.61 5.77 -3.45
C PRO A 38 -11.84 4.85 -2.24
N PHE A 39 -12.03 3.56 -2.48
CA PHE A 39 -12.41 2.57 -1.45
C PHE A 39 -11.31 1.53 -1.24
N HIS A 40 -10.18 1.93 -0.65
CA HIS A 40 -9.10 0.99 -0.28
C HIS A 40 -9.47 0.00 0.84
N GLN A 41 -10.65 0.16 1.46
CA GLN A 41 -11.15 -0.64 2.58
C GLN A 41 -12.18 -1.69 2.15
N ILE A 42 -12.66 -1.63 0.91
CA ILE A 42 -13.71 -2.52 0.41
C ILE A 42 -13.04 -3.50 -0.56
N PRO A 43 -13.22 -4.82 -0.38
CA PRO A 43 -12.79 -5.81 -1.37
C PRO A 43 -13.32 -5.49 -2.78
N ALA A 44 -12.53 -5.71 -3.83
CA ALA A 44 -12.86 -5.30 -5.19
C ALA A 44 -14.18 -5.90 -5.74
N ASP A 45 -14.53 -7.10 -5.28
CA ASP A 45 -15.79 -7.78 -5.56
C ASP A 45 -17.01 -7.14 -4.89
N ALA A 46 -16.80 -6.36 -3.83
CA ALA A 46 -17.81 -5.59 -3.12
C ALA A 46 -17.83 -4.10 -3.52
N GLN A 47 -16.90 -3.65 -4.36
CA GLN A 47 -16.89 -2.28 -4.90
C GLN A 47 -17.84 -2.16 -6.09
N GLU A 48 -18.62 -1.09 -6.15
CA GLU A 48 -19.45 -0.75 -7.32
C GLU A 48 -18.57 -0.70 -8.58
N GLY A 49 -18.97 -1.39 -9.66
CA GLY A 49 -18.15 -1.51 -10.88
C GLY A 49 -16.96 -2.47 -10.76
N GLY A 50 -16.94 -3.38 -9.77
CA GLY A 50 -15.90 -4.43 -9.63
C GLY A 50 -14.49 -3.87 -9.41
N GLY A 51 -14.38 -2.69 -8.81
CA GLY A 51 -13.11 -2.00 -8.62
C GLY A 51 -12.58 -1.28 -9.88
N LYS A 52 -13.40 -1.06 -10.91
CA LYS A 52 -13.05 -0.22 -12.06
C LYS A 52 -13.52 1.21 -11.84
N ALA A 53 -12.78 2.18 -12.37
CA ALA A 53 -13.23 3.57 -12.37
C ALA A 53 -14.42 3.71 -13.34
N ARG A 54 -15.52 4.32 -12.89
CA ARG A 54 -16.72 4.61 -13.71
C ARG A 54 -16.39 5.37 -15.00
N SER A 55 -15.29 6.13 -15.02
CA SER A 55 -14.82 6.91 -16.17
C SER A 55 -14.33 6.08 -17.36
N VAL A 56 -14.21 4.76 -17.23
CA VAL A 56 -13.73 3.87 -18.31
C VAL A 56 -14.88 3.27 -19.13
N GLU A 57 -16.08 3.22 -18.56
CA GLU A 57 -17.24 2.57 -19.20
C GLU A 57 -18.20 3.58 -19.84
N GLU A 58 -18.30 4.80 -19.31
CA GLU A 58 -19.15 5.83 -19.90
C GLU A 58 -18.34 6.67 -20.90
N LYS A 59 -18.55 6.43 -22.20
CA LYS A 59 -18.05 7.32 -23.26
C LYS A 59 -18.74 8.68 -23.11
N SER A 60 -18.06 9.59 -22.41
CA SER A 60 -18.43 10.99 -22.30
C SER A 60 -18.81 11.53 -23.68
N SER A 61 -20.08 11.89 -23.84
CA SER A 61 -20.65 12.41 -25.08
C SER A 61 -20.70 13.94 -25.06
N TYR A 62 -19.58 14.57 -24.71
CA TYR A 62 -19.38 16.01 -24.83
C TYR A 62 -18.48 16.31 -26.02
#